data_AF-A0A0Q8CSR1-F1
#
_entry.id   AF-A0A0Q8CSR1-F1
#
_cell.length_a   1.000
_cell.length_b   1.000
_cell.length_c   1.000
_cell.angle_alpha   90.00
_cell.angle_beta   90.00
_cell.angle_gamma   90.00
#
_symmetry.space_group_name_H-M   'P 1'
#
loop_
_entity.id
_entity.type
_entity.pdbx_description
1 polymer ?
#
loop_
_entity_poly.entity_id
_entity_poly.type
_entity_poly.pdbx_seq_one_letter_code
_entity_poly.pdbx_strand_id
1 'polypeptide(L)'
;MLQQSPNKFTRAIADFNADGRQDTALLLIRRKSSDEALWIHLSDRDGGYHWIKLDHIKGSASHPDASLAMAIDVEPPGIVAYACFDYAEDCNFGPDSGRPKLKLSSPSLMYFRPGSAASLYFWSNSKQKFLRVWLSD
;
A
#
# COMPACT_ATOMS: atom_id res chain seq x y z
N MET A 1 -22.72 1.24 18.46
CA MET A 1 -22.11 0.63 17.26
C MET A 1 -21.46 1.75 16.47
N LEU A 2 -20.14 1.72 16.28
CA LEU A 2 -19.46 2.64 15.37
C LEU A 2 -19.92 2.31 13.94
N GLN A 3 -20.55 3.27 13.27
CA GLN A 3 -20.99 3.16 11.89
C GLN A 3 -19.76 2.87 11.02
N GLN A 4 -19.68 1.67 10.44
CA GLN A 4 -18.57 1.32 9.55
C GLN A 4 -18.67 2.21 8.30
N SER A 5 -17.69 3.09 8.12
CA SER A 5 -17.59 3.89 6.90
C SER A 5 -17.33 2.95 5.72
N PRO A 6 -18.10 3.02 4.62
CA PRO A 6 -17.87 2.20 3.43
C PRO A 6 -16.49 2.43 2.81
N ASN A 7 -15.82 3.53 3.18
CA ASN A 7 -14.50 3.89 2.67
C ASN A 7 -13.35 3.45 3.57
N LYS A 8 -13.60 2.78 4.70
CA LYS A 8 -12.59 2.52 5.75
C LYS A 8 -11.30 1.89 5.22
N PHE A 9 -11.40 1.07 4.18
CA PHE A 9 -10.26 0.38 3.57
C PHE A 9 -9.94 0.84 2.15
N THR A 10 -10.51 1.97 1.71
CA THR A 10 -10.29 2.54 0.37
C THR A 10 -9.54 3.86 0.41
N ARG A 11 -9.33 4.40 1.61
CA ARG A 11 -8.62 5.65 1.85
C ARG A 11 -7.77 5.53 3.12
N ALA A 12 -6.50 5.86 3.01
CA ALA A 12 -5.58 5.97 4.13
C ALA A 12 -4.93 7.36 4.12
N ILE A 13 -4.74 7.97 5.29
CA ILE A 13 -4.18 9.31 5.46
C ILE A 13 -3.07 9.23 6.51
N ALA A 14 -1.86 9.60 6.12
CA ALA A 14 -0.70 9.68 7.01
C ALA A 14 0.38 10.55 6.35
N ASP A 15 1.43 10.88 7.09
CA ASP A 15 2.65 11.48 6.53
C ASP A 15 3.61 10.35 6.11
N PHE A 16 3.43 9.82 4.90
CA PHE A 16 4.16 8.64 4.43
C PHE A 16 5.61 8.96 4.06
N ASN A 17 5.91 10.20 3.65
CA ASN A 17 7.25 10.63 3.26
C ASN A 17 8.02 11.38 4.38
N ALA A 18 7.38 11.61 5.54
CA ALA A 18 7.91 12.36 6.68
C ALA A 18 8.31 13.81 6.37
N ASP A 19 7.51 14.49 5.55
CA ASP A 19 7.68 15.92 5.26
C ASP A 19 6.87 16.85 6.19
N GLY A 20 6.14 16.27 7.15
CA GLY A 20 5.31 16.98 8.12
C GLY A 20 3.89 17.28 7.62
N ARG A 21 3.51 16.81 6.42
CA ARG A 21 2.20 17.04 5.81
C ARG A 21 1.47 15.70 5.62
N GLN A 22 0.15 15.77 5.57
CA GLN A 22 -0.66 14.57 5.33
C GLN A 22 -0.74 14.27 3.85
N ASP A 23 -0.41 13.04 3.51
CA ASP A 23 -0.65 12.39 2.22
C ASP A 23 -2.01 11.69 2.22
N THR A 24 -2.52 11.35 1.03
CA THR A 24 -3.72 10.53 0.91
C THR A 24 -3.52 9.40 -0.07
N ALA A 25 -3.63 8.16 0.42
CA ALA A 25 -3.73 6.97 -0.41
C ALA A 25 -5.20 6.66 -0.75
N LEU A 26 -5.47 6.27 -1.99
CA LEU A 26 -6.80 5.92 -2.49
C LEU A 26 -6.76 4.65 -3.33
N LEU A 27 -7.71 3.75 -3.08
CA LEU A 27 -8.05 2.68 -4.02
C LEU A 27 -9.18 3.16 -4.93
N LEU A 28 -8.93 3.13 -6.23
CA LEU A 28 -9.87 3.62 -7.25
C LEU A 28 -10.21 2.51 -8.22
N ILE A 29 -11.50 2.41 -8.60
CA ILE A 29 -11.97 1.56 -9.70
C ILE A 29 -12.28 2.42 -10.92
N ARG A 30 -11.83 1.96 -12.07
CA ARG A 30 -12.24 2.48 -13.36
C ARG A 30 -13.60 1.93 -13.75
N ARG A 31 -14.63 2.80 -13.70
CA ARG A 31 -16.05 2.47 -13.95
C ARG A 31 -16.37 1.66 -15.23
N LYS A 32 -15.52 1.71 -16.27
CA LYS A 32 -15.78 1.06 -17.56
C LYS A 32 -15.07 -0.28 -17.76
N SER A 33 -14.06 -0.58 -16.96
CA SER A 33 -13.22 -1.78 -17.13
C SER A 33 -13.04 -2.57 -15.83
N SER A 34 -13.52 -2.03 -14.70
CA SER A 34 -13.21 -2.55 -13.36
C SER A 34 -11.72 -2.74 -13.11
N ASP A 35 -10.87 -1.97 -13.82
CA ASP A 35 -9.46 -1.85 -13.46
C ASP A 35 -9.38 -1.18 -12.11
N GLU A 36 -8.58 -1.76 -11.21
CA GLU A 36 -8.38 -1.22 -9.88
C GLU A 36 -6.95 -0.69 -9.77
N ALA A 37 -6.77 0.46 -9.14
CA ALA A 37 -5.45 1.04 -8.95
C ALA A 37 -5.29 1.65 -7.56
N LEU A 38 -4.10 1.46 -7.00
CA LEU A 38 -3.68 2.13 -5.78
C LEU A 38 -2.90 3.40 -6.15
N TRP A 39 -3.38 4.54 -5.66
CA TRP A 39 -2.78 5.84 -5.85
C TRP A 39 -2.41 6.48 -4.50
N ILE A 40 -1.35 7.28 -4.49
CA ILE A 40 -1.02 8.20 -3.40
C ILE A 40 -0.96 9.62 -3.96
N HIS A 41 -1.66 10.55 -3.31
CA HIS A 41 -1.46 11.99 -3.42
C HIS A 41 -0.40 12.37 -2.39
N LEU A 42 0.85 12.42 -2.84
CA LEU A 42 2.02 12.63 -2.00
C LEU A 42 2.36 14.12 -1.96
N SER A 43 2.58 14.68 -0.77
CA SER A 43 3.11 16.02 -0.63
C SER A 43 4.56 16.09 -1.12
N ASP A 44 4.94 17.28 -1.56
CA ASP A 44 6.34 17.63 -1.74
C ASP A 44 6.76 18.74 -0.76
N ARG A 45 8.08 18.92 -0.66
CA ARG A 45 8.70 19.91 0.23
C ARG A 45 8.44 21.36 -0.19
N ASP A 46 8.04 21.58 -1.45
CA ASP A 46 7.76 22.90 -2.00
C ASP A 46 6.29 23.32 -1.78
N GLY A 47 5.52 22.50 -1.05
CA GLY A 47 4.13 22.79 -0.71
C GLY A 47 3.10 22.25 -1.70
N GLY A 48 3.55 21.61 -2.79
CA GLY A 48 2.73 20.94 -3.78
C GLY A 48 2.30 19.53 -3.37
N TYR A 49 1.57 18.90 -4.28
CA TYR A 49 1.21 17.49 -4.22
C TYR A 49 1.28 16.87 -5.62
N HIS A 50 1.62 15.59 -5.69
CA HIS A 50 1.62 14.83 -6.94
C HIS A 50 1.04 13.44 -6.75
N TRP A 51 0.45 12.91 -7.83
CA TRP A 51 -0.14 11.57 -7.83
C TRP A 51 0.88 10.53 -8.24
N ILE A 52 1.07 9.52 -7.41
CA ILE A 52 1.89 8.33 -7.67
C ILE A 52 0.98 7.11 -7.74
N LYS A 53 1.06 6.34 -8.83
CA LYS A 53 0.41 5.03 -8.91
C LYS A 53 1.35 3.97 -8.34
N LEU A 54 0.93 3.27 -7.30
CA LEU A 54 1.72 2.22 -6.65
C LEU A 54 1.42 0.83 -7.21
N ASP A 55 0.14 0.53 -7.46
CA ASP A 55 -0.29 -0.77 -7.96
C ASP A 55 -1.44 -0.62 -8.96
N HIS A 56 -1.62 -1.65 -9.78
CA HIS A 56 -2.68 -1.72 -10.77
C HIS A 56 -3.04 -3.17 -11.09
N ILE A 57 -4.29 -3.52 -10.83
CA ILE A 57 -4.89 -4.78 -11.24
C ILE A 57 -5.80 -4.50 -12.42
N LYS A 58 -5.53 -5.18 -13.54
CA LYS A 58 -6.46 -5.14 -14.68
C LYS A 58 -7.75 -5.85 -14.30
N GLY A 59 -8.86 -5.19 -14.56
CA GLY A 59 -10.18 -5.81 -14.43
C GLY A 59 -10.32 -6.96 -15.42
N SER A 60 -11.15 -7.93 -15.08
CA SER A 60 -11.48 -9.00 -16.01
C SER A 60 -12.62 -8.60 -16.92
N ALA A 61 -12.46 -8.78 -18.24
CA ALA A 61 -13.56 -8.61 -19.19
C ALA A 61 -14.75 -9.55 -18.90
N SER A 62 -14.53 -10.67 -18.20
CA SER A 62 -15.59 -11.58 -17.75
C SER A 62 -16.36 -11.08 -16.53
N HIS A 63 -15.87 -10.08 -15.82
CA HIS A 63 -16.49 -9.51 -14.61
C HIS A 63 -16.38 -7.98 -14.62
N PRO A 64 -17.05 -7.30 -15.57
CA PRO A 64 -16.92 -5.86 -15.75
C PRO A 64 -17.50 -5.03 -14.60
N ASP A 65 -18.29 -5.65 -13.70
CA ASP A 65 -18.94 -5.01 -12.55
C ASP A 65 -18.37 -5.48 -11.20
N ALA A 66 -17.16 -6.07 -11.20
CA ALA A 66 -16.50 -6.49 -9.97
C ALA A 66 -16.28 -5.30 -9.01
N SER A 67 -16.55 -5.53 -7.73
CA SER A 67 -16.20 -4.57 -6.65
C SER A 67 -14.71 -4.66 -6.31
N LEU A 68 -14.21 -3.69 -5.53
CA LEU A 68 -12.81 -3.63 -5.11
C LEU A 68 -12.40 -4.95 -4.47
N ALA A 69 -11.39 -5.60 -5.05
CA ALA A 69 -10.74 -6.75 -4.47
C ALA A 69 -9.63 -6.35 -3.48
N MET A 70 -9.26 -5.06 -3.46
CA MET A 70 -8.16 -4.53 -2.66
C MET A 70 -8.64 -3.76 -1.43
N ALA A 71 -7.79 -3.73 -0.41
CA ALA A 71 -7.96 -2.93 0.79
C ALA A 71 -6.62 -2.30 1.19
N ILE A 72 -6.70 -1.12 1.82
CA ILE A 72 -5.55 -0.41 2.36
C ILE A 72 -5.77 0.01 3.81
N ASP A 73 -4.67 0.12 4.56
CA ASP A 73 -4.63 0.70 5.90
C ASP A 73 -3.28 1.38 6.17
N VAL A 74 -3.19 2.17 7.23
CA VAL A 74 -1.93 2.77 7.70
C VAL A 74 -1.24 1.79 8.65
N GLU A 75 0.00 1.44 8.33
CA GLU A 75 0.91 0.77 9.25
C GLU A 75 1.74 1.83 10.00
N PRO A 76 1.70 1.88 11.34
CA PRO A 76 2.51 2.82 12.10
C PRO A 76 4.02 2.56 11.97
N PRO A 77 4.87 3.55 12.31
CA PRO A 77 6.31 3.33 12.45
C PRO A 77 6.60 2.18 13.42
N GLY A 78 7.62 1.37 13.12
CA GLY A 78 7.88 0.17 13.89
C GLY A 78 8.86 -0.79 13.23
N ILE A 79 8.91 -2.02 13.73
CA ILE A 79 9.69 -3.10 13.13
C ILE A 79 8.70 -4.11 12.54
N VAL A 80 8.80 -4.34 11.24
CA VAL A 80 7.94 -5.27 10.51
C VAL A 80 8.78 -6.42 9.97
N ALA A 81 8.32 -7.65 10.19
CA ALA A 81 8.85 -8.82 9.53
C ALA A 81 8.33 -8.87 8.09
N TYR A 82 9.19 -9.08 7.11
CA TYR A 82 8.74 -9.22 5.73
C TYR A 82 9.28 -10.50 5.10
N ALA A 83 8.49 -11.09 4.22
CA ALA A 83 8.82 -12.32 3.54
C ALA A 83 9.68 -12.08 2.30
N CYS A 84 9.33 -11.07 1.49
CA CYS A 84 10.06 -10.79 0.27
C CYS A 84 10.17 -9.30 -0.02
N PHE A 85 11.28 -8.88 -0.60
CA PHE A 85 11.41 -7.55 -1.20
C PHE A 85 11.10 -7.67 -2.70
N ASP A 86 10.43 -6.70 -3.31
CA ASP A 86 10.04 -6.75 -4.74
C ASP A 86 11.18 -7.07 -5.73
N TYR A 87 12.43 -6.83 -5.31
CA TYR A 87 13.63 -7.01 -6.12
C TYR A 87 14.62 -8.00 -5.50
N ALA A 88 14.20 -8.79 -4.51
CA ALA A 88 15.02 -9.84 -3.92
C ALA A 88 14.80 -11.16 -4.65
N GLU A 89 15.88 -11.93 -4.80
CA GLU A 89 15.81 -13.28 -5.38
C GLU A 89 15.31 -14.31 -4.37
N ASP A 90 15.64 -14.11 -3.09
CA ASP A 90 15.30 -15.04 -2.01
C ASP A 90 14.16 -14.50 -1.14
N CYS A 91 12.98 -15.09 -1.27
CA CYS A 91 11.83 -14.84 -0.39
C CYS A 91 11.75 -15.90 0.73
N ASN A 92 11.39 -15.49 1.96
CA ASN A 92 11.13 -16.39 3.08
C ASN A 92 9.69 -16.21 3.61
N PHE A 93 8.78 -17.08 3.18
CA PHE A 93 7.41 -17.11 3.68
C PHE A 93 7.22 -18.00 4.92
N GLY A 94 8.30 -18.51 5.52
CA GLY A 94 8.30 -19.25 6.78
C GLY A 94 7.91 -18.40 8.00
N PRO A 95 8.12 -18.86 9.25
CA PRO A 95 7.71 -18.12 10.44
C PRO A 95 8.37 -16.74 10.57
N ASP A 96 7.64 -15.77 11.14
CA ASP A 96 8.14 -14.39 11.32
C ASP A 96 9.46 -14.29 12.08
N SER A 97 9.77 -15.23 12.97
CA SER A 97 11.03 -15.26 13.72
C SER A 97 12.26 -15.46 12.81
N GLY A 98 12.10 -16.13 11.66
CA GLY A 98 13.16 -16.37 10.68
C GLY A 98 13.18 -15.35 9.53
N ARG A 99 12.23 -14.40 9.50
CA ARG A 99 12.12 -13.41 8.43
C ARG A 99 13.02 -12.19 8.68
N PRO A 100 13.57 -11.57 7.62
CA PRO A 100 14.25 -10.29 7.76
C PRO A 100 13.31 -9.22 8.35
N LYS A 101 13.91 -8.25 9.03
CA LYS A 101 13.19 -7.16 9.72
C LYS A 101 13.45 -5.84 9.03
N LEU A 102 12.38 -5.10 8.76
CA LEU A 102 12.41 -3.74 8.25
C LEU A 102 12.05 -2.79 9.37
N LYS A 103 12.90 -1.79 9.63
CA LYS A 103 12.58 -0.69 10.55
C LYS A 103 11.97 0.47 9.77
N LEU A 104 10.72 0.78 10.07
CA LEU A 104 9.96 1.89 9.51
C LEU A 104 10.09 3.10 10.43
N SER A 105 10.68 4.18 9.91
CA SER A 105 10.79 5.45 10.64
C SER A 105 9.52 6.29 10.58
N SER A 106 8.65 6.01 9.59
CA SER A 106 7.48 6.79 9.24
C SER A 106 6.30 5.85 8.97
N PRO A 107 5.05 6.32 9.04
CA PRO A 107 3.90 5.55 8.60
C PRO A 107 4.10 4.94 7.22
N SER A 108 3.59 3.74 7.01
CA SER A 108 3.64 3.01 5.76
C SER A 108 2.23 2.60 5.34
N LEU A 109 2.07 2.23 4.08
CA LEU A 109 0.78 1.87 3.52
C LEU A 109 0.69 0.35 3.43
N MET A 110 -0.16 -0.24 4.28
CA MET A 110 -0.57 -1.63 4.17
C MET A 110 -1.49 -1.77 2.97
N TYR A 111 -1.24 -2.79 2.16
CA TYR A 111 -2.05 -3.15 1.00
C TYR A 111 -2.31 -4.65 1.04
N PHE A 112 -3.57 -5.04 1.00
CA PHE A 112 -3.94 -6.45 1.07
C PHE A 112 -5.15 -6.75 0.20
N ARG A 113 -5.21 -8.00 -0.26
CA ARG A 113 -6.33 -8.56 -0.98
C ARG A 113 -6.88 -9.73 -0.19
N PRO A 114 -8.19 -9.78 0.12
CA PRO A 114 -8.78 -10.93 0.80
C PRO A 114 -8.49 -12.23 0.05
N GLY A 115 -7.93 -13.22 0.74
CA GLY A 115 -7.57 -14.52 0.17
C GLY A 115 -6.32 -14.51 -0.72
N SER A 116 -5.45 -13.51 -0.60
CA SER A 116 -4.19 -13.40 -1.34
C SER A 116 -3.12 -12.67 -0.51
N ALA A 117 -2.00 -12.33 -1.14
CA ALA A 117 -0.85 -11.70 -0.53
C ALA A 117 -1.15 -10.32 0.06
N ALA A 118 -0.60 -10.07 1.25
CA ALA A 118 -0.46 -8.75 1.82
C ALA A 118 0.95 -8.20 1.54
N SER A 119 1.03 -6.89 1.33
CA SER A 119 2.29 -6.19 1.13
C SER A 119 2.25 -4.82 1.78
N LEU A 120 3.44 -4.28 2.03
CA LEU A 120 3.63 -2.97 2.63
C LEU A 120 4.40 -2.07 1.66
N TYR A 121 3.84 -0.89 1.37
CA TYR A 121 4.54 0.18 0.68
C TYR A 121 5.11 1.17 1.69
N PHE A 122 6.40 1.50 1.56
CA PHE A 122 7.07 2.45 2.44
C PHE A 122 7.94 3.43 1.65
N TRP A 123 8.04 4.67 2.10
CA TRP A 123 8.88 5.68 1.45
C TRP A 123 10.36 5.44 1.75
N SER A 124 11.18 5.36 0.70
CA SER A 124 12.63 5.33 0.82
C SER A 124 13.20 6.72 0.60
N ASN A 125 13.66 7.36 1.69
CA ASN A 125 14.32 8.67 1.62
C ASN A 125 15.59 8.65 0.75
N SER A 126 16.34 7.55 0.72
CA SER A 126 17.53 7.45 -0.12
C SER A 126 17.21 7.29 -1.60
N LYS A 127 16.09 6.64 -1.95
CA LYS A 127 15.68 6.43 -3.35
C LYS A 127 14.62 7.42 -3.85
N GLN A 128 14.09 8.27 -2.96
CA GLN A 128 13.01 9.23 -3.24
C GLN A 128 11.82 8.56 -3.96
N LYS A 129 11.43 7.37 -3.50
CA LYS A 129 10.29 6.61 -4.03
C LYS A 129 9.73 5.63 -3.01
N PHE A 130 8.50 5.20 -3.24
CA PHE A 130 7.93 4.05 -2.54
C PHE A 130 8.64 2.76 -2.96
N LEU A 131 8.94 1.92 -1.98
CA LEU A 131 9.38 0.55 -2.13
C LEU A 131 8.33 -0.38 -1.53
N ARG A 132 8.34 -1.64 -1.95
CA ARG A 132 7.38 -2.65 -1.53
C ARG A 132 8.07 -3.87 -0.94
N VAL A 133 7.49 -4.38 0.13
CA VAL A 133 7.79 -5.71 0.67
C VAL A 133 6.51 -6.52 0.78
N TRP A 134 6.61 -7.82 0.52
CA TRP A 134 5.54 -8.79 0.71
C TRP A 134 5.59 -9.35 2.14
N LEU A 135 4.43 -9.47 2.76
CA LEU A 135 4.25 -10.00 4.12
C LEU A 135 3.73 -11.44 4.10
N SER A 136 3.00 -11.80 3.04
CA SER A 136 2.48 -13.15 2.78
C SER A 136 2.51 -13.48 1.28
N ASP A 137 2.28 -14.75 0.95
CA ASP A 137 2.18 -15.24 -0.44
C ASP A 137 0.80 -15.01 -1.07
#